data_AF-A0A925Q2A7-F1
#
_entry.id   AF-A0A925Q2A7-F1
#
_cell.length_a   1.000
_cell.length_b   1.000
_cell.length_c   1.000
_cell.angle_alpha   90.00
_cell.angle_beta   90.00
_cell.angle_gamma   90.00
#
_symmetry.space_group_name_H-M   'P 1'
#
loop_
_entity.id
_entity.type
_entity.pdbx_description
1 polymer ?
#
loop_
_entity_poly.entity_id
_entity_poly.type
_entity_poly.pdbx_seq_one_letter_code
_entity_poly.pdbx_strand_id
1 'polypeptide(L)'
;HVTLAASTSDWIPYRLPKRYVRRGRGPTCIGQKQRWFLLRLAVPESDVRFEFTQTGEPEFDGWRWANYWEPVREVIYFKRPVYVRMLTELASTAFPGGAPAHPDWWEADAVALANE
;
A
#
# COMPACT_ATOMS: atom_id res chain seq x y z
N HIS A 1 -4.08 -19.86 -2.39
CA HIS A 1 -3.73 -20.04 -0.97
C HIS A 1 -2.65 -19.03 -0.59
N VAL A 2 -2.74 -18.41 0.59
CA VAL A 2 -1.80 -17.40 1.06
C VAL A 2 -1.38 -17.67 2.51
N THR A 3 -0.18 -17.26 2.89
CA THR A 3 0.27 -17.27 4.28
C THR A 3 0.59 -15.86 4.74
N LEU A 4 0.20 -15.53 5.98
CA LEU A 4 0.56 -14.26 6.60
C LEU A 4 2.05 -14.28 6.99
N ALA A 5 2.83 -13.32 6.49
CA ALA A 5 4.26 -13.20 6.77
C ALA A 5 4.57 -12.14 7.84
N ALA A 6 3.94 -10.97 7.74
CA ALA A 6 4.12 -9.88 8.70
C ALA A 6 2.93 -8.92 8.70
N SER A 7 2.91 -8.01 9.68
CA SER A 7 1.99 -6.88 9.72
C SER A 7 2.73 -5.66 10.24
N THR A 8 2.25 -4.46 9.94
CA THR A 8 2.76 -3.26 10.60
C THR A 8 2.53 -3.31 12.11
N SER A 9 3.48 -2.78 12.88
CA SER A 9 3.44 -2.72 14.35
C SER A 9 2.27 -1.87 14.83
N ASP A 10 2.04 -0.75 14.13
CA ASP A 10 1.07 0.26 14.50
C ASP A 10 0.11 0.59 13.35
N TRP A 11 -0.94 1.31 13.73
CA TRP A 11 -1.85 1.96 12.80
C TRP A 11 -1.15 3.15 12.13
N ILE A 12 -1.18 3.18 10.80
CA ILE A 12 -0.63 4.27 9.99
C ILE A 12 -1.79 5.16 9.54
N PRO A 13 -1.91 6.39 10.06
CA PRO A 13 -2.96 7.31 9.64
C PRO A 13 -2.62 8.03 8.33
N TYR A 14 -3.65 8.38 7.56
CA TYR A 14 -3.57 9.46 6.58
C TYR A 14 -4.81 10.33 6.63
N ARG A 15 -4.70 11.56 6.11
CA ARG A 15 -5.82 12.49 5.96
C ARG A 15 -6.24 12.60 4.51
N LEU A 16 -7.54 12.69 4.28
CA LEU A 16 -8.08 13.03 2.97
C LEU A 16 -7.90 14.54 2.72
N PRO A 17 -7.40 14.93 1.54
CA PRO A 17 -7.47 16.32 1.10
C PRO A 17 -8.91 16.84 1.12
N LYS A 18 -9.10 18.13 1.44
CA LYS A 18 -10.43 18.74 1.64
C LYS A 18 -11.44 18.43 0.52
N ARG A 19 -10.98 18.37 -0.74
CA ARG A 19 -11.81 18.07 -1.92
C ARG A 19 -12.36 16.63 -1.96
N TYR A 20 -11.72 15.68 -1.29
CA TYR A 20 -12.14 14.29 -1.22
C TYR A 20 -12.97 13.98 0.04
N VAL A 21 -13.09 14.94 0.96
CA VAL A 21 -13.91 14.79 2.17
C VAL A 21 -15.39 14.96 1.81
N ARG A 22 -16.14 13.86 1.83
CA ARG A 22 -17.59 13.87 1.61
C ARG A 22 -18.30 14.48 2.83
N ARG A 23 -19.18 15.45 2.59
CA ARG A 23 -19.98 16.14 3.63
C ARG A 23 -21.47 15.85 3.40
N GLY A 24 -22.26 15.91 4.48
CA GLY A 24 -23.73 15.82 4.40
C GLY A 24 -24.35 14.44 4.68
N ARG A 25 -23.56 13.44 5.10
CA ARG A 25 -24.06 12.16 5.63
C ARG A 25 -23.26 11.75 6.87
N GLY A 26 -23.87 11.85 8.05
CA GLY A 26 -23.26 11.42 9.31
C GLY A 26 -21.98 12.18 9.72
N PRO A 27 -21.19 11.63 10.66
CA PRO A 27 -19.92 12.20 11.06
C PRO A 27 -18.97 12.35 9.87
N THR A 28 -18.27 13.49 9.80
CA THR A 28 -17.34 13.74 8.68
C THR A 28 -16.11 12.84 8.82
N CYS A 29 -15.93 11.93 7.87
CA CYS A 29 -14.72 11.10 7.77
C CYS A 29 -13.59 11.92 7.11
N ILE A 30 -12.51 12.17 7.86
CA ILE A 30 -11.39 13.03 7.44
C ILE A 30 -10.17 12.24 6.94
N GLY A 31 -10.24 10.91 6.93
CA GLY A 31 -9.08 10.05 6.70
C GLY A 31 -9.30 8.63 7.20
N GLN A 32 -8.25 7.83 7.19
CA GLN A 32 -8.27 6.47 7.71
C GLN A 32 -7.03 6.19 8.55
N LYS A 33 -7.17 5.25 9.48
CA LYS A 33 -6.06 4.58 10.16
C LYS A 33 -5.98 3.18 9.59
N GLN A 34 -4.82 2.76 9.10
CA GLN A 34 -4.66 1.47 8.43
C GLN A 34 -3.59 0.62 9.11
N ARG A 35 -3.83 -0.68 9.21
CA ARG A 35 -2.81 -1.67 9.54
C ARG A 35 -2.58 -2.52 8.28
N TRP A 36 -1.31 -2.67 7.90
CA TRP A 36 -0.94 -3.37 6.67
C TRP A 36 -0.43 -4.77 6.98
N PHE A 37 -0.66 -5.69 6.04
CA PHE A 37 -0.28 -7.09 6.15
C PHE A 37 0.52 -7.51 4.92
N LEU A 38 1.65 -8.17 5.15
CA LEU A 38 2.44 -8.80 4.11
C LEU A 38 1.99 -10.25 3.97
N LEU A 39 1.49 -10.60 2.79
CA LEU A 39 1.03 -11.95 2.47
C LEU A 39 1.96 -12.57 1.44
N ARG A 40 2.28 -13.85 1.62
CA ARG A 40 2.98 -14.67 0.64
C ARG A 40 1.98 -15.53 -0.10
N LEU A 41 1.98 -15.46 -1.43
CA LEU A 41 1.27 -16.44 -2.24
C LEU A 41 1.97 -17.79 -2.12
N ALA A 42 1.22 -18.80 -1.69
CA ALA A 42 1.71 -20.16 -1.47
C ALA A 42 1.24 -21.10 -2.60
N VAL A 43 1.12 -20.54 -3.81
CA VAL A 43 0.70 -21.24 -5.02
C VAL A 43 1.69 -20.94 -6.14
N PRO A 44 1.83 -21.84 -7.14
CA PRO A 44 2.57 -21.54 -8.36
C PRO A 44 2.00 -20.28 -9.04
N GLU A 45 2.86 -19.51 -9.72
CA GLU A 45 2.44 -18.30 -10.42
C GLU A 45 1.36 -18.58 -11.48
N SER A 46 1.43 -19.73 -12.15
CA SER A 46 0.43 -20.21 -13.11
C SER A 46 -0.98 -20.34 -12.53
N ASP A 47 -1.09 -20.46 -11.21
CA ASP A 47 -2.32 -20.74 -10.49
C ASP A 47 -2.84 -19.49 -9.76
N VAL A 48 -2.14 -18.36 -9.87
CA VAL A 48 -2.59 -17.09 -9.32
C VAL A 48 -3.80 -16.61 -10.13
N ARG A 49 -4.94 -16.52 -9.46
CA ARG A 49 -6.20 -16.02 -10.02
C ARG A 49 -6.77 -14.99 -9.06
N PHE A 50 -7.01 -13.78 -9.57
CA PHE A 50 -7.78 -12.75 -8.87
C PHE A 50 -9.09 -12.57 -9.62
N GLU A 51 -10.20 -12.93 -8.97
CA GLU A 51 -11.54 -12.78 -9.51
C GLU A 51 -12.16 -11.52 -8.95
N PHE A 52 -12.33 -10.51 -9.80
CA PHE A 52 -12.86 -9.21 -9.39
C PHE A 52 -14.39 -9.15 -9.44
N THR A 53 -15.06 -10.10 -10.09
CA THR A 53 -16.51 -10.10 -10.32
C THR A 53 -17.32 -10.66 -9.14
N GLN A 54 -16.70 -10.91 -7.98
CA GLN A 54 -17.41 -11.45 -6.81
C GLN A 54 -18.30 -10.41 -6.11
N THR A 55 -18.14 -9.13 -6.40
CA THR A 55 -18.98 -8.04 -5.88
C THR A 55 -19.69 -7.31 -7.02
N GLY A 56 -20.86 -6.74 -6.73
CA GLY A 56 -21.60 -5.90 -7.70
C GLY A 56 -20.92 -4.56 -8.01
N GLU A 57 -19.95 -4.17 -7.18
CA GLU A 57 -19.12 -2.97 -7.31
C GLU A 57 -17.65 -3.35 -7.02
N PRO A 58 -16.90 -3.82 -8.02
CA PRO A 58 -15.51 -4.22 -7.84
C PRO A 58 -14.60 -3.01 -7.58
N GLU A 59 -13.66 -3.13 -6.64
CA GLU A 59 -12.65 -2.09 -6.37
C GLU A 59 -11.55 -2.06 -7.46
N PHE A 60 -11.24 -3.21 -8.05
CA PHE A 60 -10.17 -3.38 -9.03
C PHE A 60 -10.71 -4.00 -10.33
N ASP A 61 -10.12 -3.62 -11.45
CA ASP A 61 -10.38 -4.16 -12.78
C ASP A 61 -9.29 -5.14 -13.25
N GLY A 62 -8.10 -5.06 -12.66
CA GLY A 62 -6.97 -5.92 -12.97
C GLY A 62 -5.85 -5.84 -11.92
N TRP A 63 -4.77 -6.58 -12.18
CA TRP A 63 -3.58 -6.59 -11.34
C TRP A 63 -2.34 -6.91 -12.19
N ARG A 64 -1.18 -6.51 -11.68
CA ARG A 64 0.13 -6.93 -12.18
C ARG A 64 1.10 -7.05 -11.02
N TRP A 65 2.16 -7.83 -11.20
CA TRP A 65 3.33 -7.70 -10.34
C TRP A 65 4.03 -6.36 -10.61
N ALA A 66 4.54 -5.76 -9.55
CA ALA A 66 5.28 -4.50 -9.59
C ALA A 66 6.59 -4.67 -8.81
N ASN A 67 7.58 -3.86 -9.15
CA ASN A 67 8.81 -3.82 -8.36
C ASN A 67 8.48 -3.29 -6.96
N TYR A 68 9.18 -3.78 -5.92
CA TYR A 68 8.77 -3.59 -4.53
C TYR A 68 8.50 -2.12 -4.13
N TRP A 69 9.33 -1.19 -4.62
CA TRP A 69 9.22 0.24 -4.32
C TRP A 69 8.25 1.00 -5.23
N GLU A 70 7.95 0.47 -6.42
CA GLU A 70 7.16 1.12 -7.48
C GLU A 70 5.79 1.64 -7.00
N PRO A 71 5.03 0.94 -6.13
CA PRO A 71 3.75 1.45 -5.64
C PRO A 71 3.81 2.81 -4.95
N VAL A 72 4.95 3.20 -4.37
CA VAL A 72 5.12 4.53 -3.75
C VAL A 72 4.94 5.65 -4.76
N ARG A 73 5.40 5.46 -5.99
CA ARG A 73 5.32 6.49 -7.04
C ARG A 73 3.92 6.56 -7.64
N GLU A 74 3.31 5.40 -7.87
CA GLU A 74 2.02 5.26 -8.56
C GLU A 74 0.82 5.58 -7.67
N VAL A 75 0.93 5.37 -6.36
CA VAL A 75 -0.17 5.64 -5.44
C VAL A 75 -0.51 7.13 -5.41
N ILE A 76 -1.80 7.43 -5.21
CA ILE A 76 -2.29 8.79 -5.04
C ILE A 76 -1.50 9.53 -3.95
N TYR A 77 -1.12 10.78 -4.25
CA TYR A 77 -0.13 11.54 -3.49
C TYR A 77 -0.31 11.52 -1.96
N PHE A 78 -1.55 11.66 -1.45
CA PHE A 78 -1.81 11.72 -0.01
C PHE A 78 -1.68 10.36 0.71
N LYS A 79 -1.57 9.25 -0.03
CA LYS A 79 -1.28 7.92 0.52
C LYS A 79 0.21 7.56 0.44
N ARG A 80 1.03 8.34 -0.28
CA ARG A 80 2.47 8.04 -0.42
C ARG A 80 3.21 7.90 0.93
N PRO A 81 2.99 8.76 1.94
CA PRO A 81 3.67 8.58 3.24
C PRO A 81 3.33 7.25 3.91
N VAL A 82 2.08 6.80 3.77
CA VAL A 82 1.63 5.49 4.26
C VAL A 82 2.40 4.39 3.53
N TYR A 83 2.53 4.51 2.21
CA TYR A 83 3.21 3.55 1.36
C TYR A 83 4.71 3.45 1.66
N VAL A 84 5.40 4.58 1.77
CA VAL A 84 6.80 4.64 2.18
C VAL A 84 6.98 3.94 3.53
N ARG A 85 6.18 4.32 4.54
CA ARG A 85 6.29 3.75 5.88
C ARG A 85 6.05 2.24 5.89
N MET A 86 4.94 1.78 5.33
CA MET A 86 4.59 0.35 5.42
C MET A 86 5.57 -0.53 4.63
N LEU A 87 6.04 -0.07 3.45
CA LEU A 87 6.96 -0.87 2.62
C LEU A 87 8.34 -0.92 3.26
N THR A 88 8.79 0.19 3.85
CA THR A 88 10.05 0.25 4.59
C THR A 88 10.01 -0.69 5.79
N GLU A 89 8.93 -0.65 6.56
CA GLU A 89 8.75 -1.48 7.76
C GLU A 89 8.70 -2.97 7.43
N LEU A 90 8.02 -3.35 6.35
CA LEU A 90 7.84 -4.75 5.95
C LEU A 90 9.01 -5.29 5.11
N ALA A 91 9.95 -4.45 4.66
CA ALA A 91 11.01 -4.82 3.73
C ALA A 91 11.93 -5.91 4.26
N SER A 92 12.29 -5.85 5.55
CA SER A 92 13.17 -6.85 6.18
C SER A 92 12.54 -8.24 6.23
N THR A 93 11.21 -8.32 6.34
CA THR A 93 10.48 -9.60 6.31
C THR A 93 10.25 -10.06 4.87
N ALA A 94 9.97 -9.14 3.95
CA ALA A 94 9.81 -9.47 2.54
C ALA A 94 11.13 -9.96 1.90
N PHE A 95 12.27 -9.38 2.34
CA PHE A 95 13.60 -9.69 1.82
C PHE A 95 14.61 -9.89 2.96
N PRO A 96 14.64 -11.09 3.58
CA PRO A 96 15.59 -11.39 4.66
C PRO A 96 17.06 -11.26 4.25
N GLY A 97 17.37 -11.36 2.96
CA GLY A 97 18.72 -11.20 2.39
C GLY A 97 19.12 -9.76 2.05
N GLY A 98 18.26 -8.78 2.36
CA GLY A 98 18.44 -7.38 2.01
C GLY A 98 17.37 -6.90 1.04
N ALA A 99 16.76 -5.76 1.35
CA ALA A 99 15.75 -5.15 0.51
C ALA A 99 16.35 -4.67 -0.83
N PRO A 100 15.56 -4.62 -1.92
CA PRO A 100 16.01 -4.02 -3.17
C PRO A 100 16.51 -2.61 -2.95
N ALA A 101 17.54 -2.18 -3.69
CA ALA A 101 18.01 -0.80 -3.62
C ALA A 101 16.87 0.18 -3.96
N HIS A 102 16.88 1.34 -3.32
CA HIS A 102 15.96 2.42 -3.67
C HIS A 102 16.21 2.88 -5.11
N PRO A 103 15.16 3.04 -5.93
CA PRO A 103 15.30 3.61 -7.27
C PRO A 103 15.75 5.08 -7.20
N ASP A 104 16.32 5.61 -8.29
CA ASP A 104 16.84 6.99 -8.34
C ASP A 104 15.81 8.08 -7.99
N TRP A 105 14.53 7.81 -8.24
CA TRP A 105 13.43 8.72 -7.94
C TRP A 105 12.97 8.67 -6.46
N TRP A 106 13.44 7.69 -5.67
CA TRP A 106 12.99 7.47 -4.31
C TRP A 106 13.21 8.68 -3.40
N GLU A 107 14.40 9.29 -3.44
CA GLU A 107 14.71 10.43 -2.59
C GLU A 107 13.82 11.64 -2.90
N ALA A 108 13.52 11.89 -4.18
CA ALA A 108 12.63 12.98 -4.58
C ALA A 108 11.19 12.79 -4.06
N ASP A 109 10.68 11.56 -4.09
CA ASP A 109 9.30 11.25 -3.71
C ASP A 109 9.14 10.93 -2.21
N ALA A 110 10.15 10.37 -1.54
CA ALA A 110 10.10 9.95 -0.15
C ALA A 110 10.55 11.06 0.82
N VAL A 111 11.62 11.83 0.49
CA VAL A 111 12.12 12.92 1.36
C VAL A 111 11.19 14.13 1.33
N ALA A 112 10.53 14.38 0.19
CA ALA A 112 9.51 15.44 0.10
C ALA A 112 8.36 15.24 1.12
N LEU A 113 8.10 13.99 1.53
CA LEU A 113 7.02 13.64 2.46
C LEU A 113 7.45 13.62 3.93
N ALA A 114 8.76 13.63 4.21
CA ALA A 114 9.30 13.70 5.57
C ALA A 114 9.41 15.14 6.10
N ASN A 115 9.28 16.14 5.22
CA ASN A 115 9.46 17.56 5.50
C ASN A 115 8.13 18.36 5.54
N GLU A 116 6.96 17.70 5.57
CA GLU A 116 5.62 18.28 5.76
C GLU A 116 4.97 17.79 7.05
#